data_AF-A0A9Q1MX95-F1
#
_entry.id   AF-A0A9Q1MX95-F1
#
_cell.length_a   1.000
_cell.length_b   1.000
_cell.length_c   1.000
_cell.angle_alpha   90.00
_cell.angle_beta   90.00
_cell.angle_gamma   90.00
#
_symmetry.space_group_name_H-M   'P 1'
#
loop_
_entity.id
_entity.type
_entity.pdbx_description
1 polymer ?
#
loop_
_entity_poly.entity_id
_entity_poly.type
_entity_poly.pdbx_seq_one_letter_code
_entity_poly.pdbx_strand_id
1 'polypeptide(L)'
;MEAAATACSKSVQGATLSKCLNRGFATLTAGALGVGAKYFADLFGKEGEPIVLGFLVFTLGALGTFTRFFPHMKRRYDYGILIFVLTFSMVTVSGYRVDKILELAHQRLSTILIGAATCMIISLVVCPVWAGEDLHKLVSSNLEKLATFLEGFGSEYFSFSKIDESGKVSKEDKGFLGAYKAVLNSKATEESLANFAWWEPGHKSFRLRHPWKQYLKIGVLARECACHLQALSGYFNSKPQLPTEFHKRIEEACTKMSIESSKVLKELSSSIRTMTQPSSSSAETHLRHSKIAVDDFKVILATTETLLFSNKLDLLEIFPAITVASVLIDVINCVDKISEAVEDLSVQAHFKKAKKNKESSPSPEKPPQHHLLHRGIVKPVVDVDDVEGGDSVVIEICGGGAEAAVTEVKPPTVKKREEQIVHV
;
A
#
# COMPACT_ATOMS: atom_id res chain seq x y z
N MET A 1 -31.25 13.19 1.55
CA MET A 1 -30.34 12.35 0.76
C MET A 1 -28.93 12.94 0.71
N GLU A 2 -28.78 14.23 0.42
CA GLU A 2 -27.48 14.93 0.40
C GLU A 2 -26.69 14.86 1.72
N ALA A 3 -27.34 15.10 2.86
CA ALA A 3 -26.66 15.01 4.17
C ALA A 3 -26.16 13.59 4.52
N ALA A 4 -26.84 12.54 4.04
CA ALA A 4 -26.42 11.16 4.22
C ALA A 4 -25.26 10.79 3.27
N ALA A 5 -25.24 11.35 2.05
CA ALA A 5 -24.12 11.24 1.12
C ALA A 5 -22.86 11.97 1.63
N THR A 6 -23.03 13.15 2.23
CA THR A 6 -21.92 13.93 2.81
C THR A 6 -21.36 13.28 4.09
N ALA A 7 -22.20 12.60 4.88
CA ALA A 7 -21.74 11.79 6.01
C ALA A 7 -21.03 10.49 5.56
N CYS A 8 -21.53 9.84 4.50
CA CYS A 8 -20.91 8.67 3.88
C CYS A 8 -19.55 9.00 3.26
N SER A 9 -19.38 10.20 2.69
CA SER A 9 -18.12 10.69 2.13
C SER A 9 -16.97 10.83 3.15
N LYS A 10 -17.25 10.89 4.46
CA LYS A 10 -16.21 11.01 5.50
C LYS A 10 -15.77 9.67 6.10
N SER A 11 -16.51 8.59 5.84
CA SER A 11 -16.14 7.26 6.30
C SER A 11 -15.49 6.48 5.16
N VAL A 12 -14.18 6.25 5.28
CA VAL A 12 -13.46 5.34 4.39
C VAL A 12 -14.16 3.97 4.38
N GLN A 13 -14.48 3.41 3.21
CA GLN A 13 -15.29 2.18 3.11
C GLN A 13 -14.67 1.03 3.87
N GLY A 14 -13.35 0.86 3.87
CA GLY A 14 -12.71 -0.20 4.64
C GLY A 14 -13.03 -0.14 6.15
N ALA A 15 -13.30 1.05 6.71
CA ALA A 15 -13.74 1.20 8.10
C ALA A 15 -15.19 0.74 8.31
N THR A 16 -16.09 1.12 7.40
CA THR A 16 -17.49 0.68 7.42
C THR A 16 -17.60 -0.82 7.17
N LEU A 17 -16.85 -1.32 6.19
CA LEU A 17 -16.79 -2.73 5.80
C LEU A 17 -16.28 -3.59 6.96
N SER A 18 -15.15 -3.20 7.56
CA SER A 18 -14.59 -3.89 8.73
C SER A 18 -15.58 -3.95 9.89
N LYS A 19 -16.22 -2.83 10.23
CA LYS A 19 -17.19 -2.78 11.34
C LYS A 19 -18.43 -3.64 11.07
N CYS A 20 -19.00 -3.56 9.87
CA CYS A 20 -20.20 -4.29 9.52
C CYS A 20 -19.96 -5.77 9.27
N LEU A 21 -18.85 -6.17 8.64
CA LEU A 21 -18.47 -7.59 8.51
C LEU A 21 -18.19 -8.20 9.88
N ASN A 22 -17.41 -7.52 10.73
CA ASN A 22 -17.16 -7.99 12.09
C ASN A 22 -18.45 -8.13 12.89
N ARG A 23 -19.37 -7.16 12.77
CA ARG A 23 -20.66 -7.20 13.47
C ARG A 23 -21.55 -8.32 12.93
N GLY A 24 -21.73 -8.40 11.62
CA GLY A 24 -22.59 -9.41 10.99
C GLY A 24 -22.11 -10.83 11.30
N PHE A 25 -20.82 -11.10 11.12
CA PHE A 25 -20.24 -12.41 11.43
C PHE A 25 -20.34 -12.74 12.92
N ALA A 26 -20.03 -11.78 13.80
CA ALA A 26 -20.16 -11.95 15.25
C ALA A 26 -21.59 -12.27 15.66
N THR A 27 -22.58 -11.53 15.16
CA THR A 27 -23.99 -11.76 15.53
C THR A 27 -24.51 -13.09 15.00
N LEU A 28 -24.17 -13.47 13.75
CA LEU A 28 -24.59 -14.74 13.17
C LEU A 28 -23.99 -15.93 13.91
N THR A 29 -22.67 -15.93 14.12
CA THR A 29 -21.97 -17.00 14.83
C THR A 29 -22.38 -17.09 16.29
N ALA A 30 -22.54 -15.96 16.98
CA ALA A 30 -23.02 -15.94 18.36
C ALA A 30 -24.46 -16.43 18.49
N GLY A 31 -25.34 -16.06 17.56
CA GLY A 31 -26.72 -16.54 17.53
C GLY A 31 -26.81 -18.04 17.32
N ALA A 32 -26.08 -18.56 16.32
CA ALA A 32 -26.02 -20.00 16.05
C ALA A 32 -25.44 -20.78 17.24
N LEU A 33 -24.34 -20.31 17.83
CA LEU A 33 -23.75 -20.92 19.02
C LEU A 33 -24.66 -20.82 20.24
N GLY A 34 -25.41 -19.74 20.41
CA GLY A 34 -26.35 -19.58 21.51
C GLY A 34 -27.52 -20.56 21.44
N VAL A 35 -28.06 -20.80 20.24
CA VAL A 35 -29.07 -21.84 20.00
C VAL A 35 -28.49 -23.23 20.25
N GLY A 36 -27.27 -23.49 19.77
CA GLY A 36 -26.55 -24.74 20.03
C GLY A 36 -26.29 -24.98 21.53
N ALA A 37 -25.96 -23.92 22.28
CA ALA A 37 -25.75 -23.98 23.72
C ALA A 37 -27.04 -24.35 24.48
N LYS A 38 -28.20 -23.81 24.08
CA LYS A 38 -29.50 -24.22 24.63
C LYS A 38 -29.74 -25.71 24.36
N TYR A 39 -29.66 -26.13 23.10
CA TYR A 39 -29.91 -27.52 22.73
C TYR A 39 -28.97 -28.49 23.46
N PHE A 40 -27.71 -28.09 23.67
CA PHE A 40 -26.75 -28.86 24.46
C PHE A 40 -27.11 -28.92 25.95
N ALA A 41 -27.56 -27.80 26.54
CA ALA A 41 -27.97 -27.75 27.95
C ALA A 41 -29.23 -28.58 28.22
N ASP A 42 -30.15 -28.67 27.24
CA ASP A 42 -31.38 -29.46 27.34
C ASP A 42 -31.11 -30.97 27.58
N LEU A 43 -29.94 -31.48 27.17
CA LEU A 43 -29.54 -32.88 27.41
C LEU A 43 -29.30 -33.19 28.90
N PHE A 44 -29.11 -32.18 29.75
CA PHE A 44 -28.77 -32.33 31.17
C PHE A 44 -29.99 -32.23 32.10
N GLY A 45 -31.21 -32.14 31.54
CA GLY A 45 -32.45 -32.05 32.30
C GLY A 45 -32.66 -30.70 32.98
N LYS A 46 -33.84 -30.50 33.60
CA LYS A 46 -34.29 -29.19 34.09
C LYS A 46 -33.43 -28.59 35.20
N GLU A 47 -32.81 -29.41 36.04
CA GLU A 47 -31.91 -28.93 37.10
C GLU A 47 -30.49 -28.64 36.59
N GLY A 48 -30.02 -29.38 35.57
CA GLY A 48 -28.69 -29.24 34.99
C GLY A 48 -28.58 -28.15 33.92
N GLU A 49 -29.67 -27.88 33.19
CA GLU A 49 -29.75 -26.87 32.13
C GLU A 49 -29.19 -25.49 32.56
N PRO A 50 -29.65 -24.83 33.65
CA PRO A 50 -29.16 -23.51 34.03
C PRO A 50 -27.68 -23.52 34.47
N ILE A 51 -27.18 -24.64 35.03
CA ILE A 51 -25.80 -24.78 35.47
C ILE A 51 -24.86 -24.84 34.26
N VAL A 52 -25.20 -25.69 33.28
CA VAL A 52 -24.43 -25.84 32.03
C VAL A 52 -24.44 -24.54 31.23
N LEU A 53 -25.60 -23.89 31.15
CA LEU A 53 -25.79 -22.66 30.40
C LEU A 53 -25.02 -21.49 31.02
N GLY A 54 -25.03 -21.39 32.37
CA GLY A 54 -24.19 -20.44 33.11
C GLY A 54 -22.69 -20.67 32.92
N PHE A 55 -22.24 -21.93 32.92
CA PHE A 55 -20.86 -22.29 32.65
C PHE A 55 -20.42 -21.87 31.24
N LEU A 56 -21.23 -22.16 30.21
CA LEU A 56 -20.92 -21.78 28.82
C LEU A 56 -20.81 -20.26 28.64
N VAL A 57 -21.73 -19.48 29.24
CA VAL A 57 -21.67 -18.01 29.21
C VAL A 57 -20.43 -17.49 29.92
N PHE A 58 -20.09 -18.04 31.09
CA PHE A 58 -18.89 -17.67 31.81
C PHE A 58 -17.62 -17.98 31.00
N THR A 59 -17.50 -19.19 30.44
CA THR A 59 -16.33 -19.60 29.66
C THR A 59 -16.16 -18.75 28.40
N LEU A 60 -17.23 -18.51 27.62
CA LEU A 60 -17.15 -17.68 26.41
C LEU A 60 -16.95 -16.19 26.73
N GLY A 61 -17.52 -15.70 27.83
CA GLY A 61 -17.28 -14.33 28.31
C GLY A 61 -15.82 -14.14 28.75
N ALA A 62 -15.27 -15.10 29.49
CA ALA A 62 -13.86 -15.11 29.89
C ALA A 62 -12.96 -15.18 28.64
N LEU A 63 -13.21 -16.12 27.73
CA LEU A 63 -12.43 -16.26 26.49
C LEU A 63 -12.53 -15.02 25.60
N GLY A 64 -13.71 -14.42 25.47
CA GLY A 64 -13.91 -13.16 24.77
C GLY A 64 -13.13 -12.00 25.41
N THR A 65 -13.03 -11.97 26.73
CA THR A 65 -12.22 -10.98 27.44
C THR A 65 -10.73 -11.25 27.25
N PHE A 66 -10.30 -12.52 27.31
CA PHE A 66 -8.92 -12.92 27.09
C PHE A 66 -8.42 -12.61 25.67
N THR A 67 -9.25 -12.88 24.66
CA THR A 67 -8.92 -12.57 23.25
C THR A 67 -8.70 -11.08 22.99
N ARG A 68 -9.32 -10.18 23.78
CA ARG A 68 -9.07 -8.72 23.70
C ARG A 68 -7.71 -8.29 24.22
N PHE A 69 -7.02 -9.10 25.04
CA PHE A 69 -5.65 -8.80 25.45
C PHE A 69 -4.64 -9.05 24.34
N PHE A 70 -4.97 -9.86 23.33
CA PHE A 70 -4.09 -10.08 22.18
C PHE A 70 -4.17 -8.89 21.22
N PRO A 71 -3.09 -8.11 21.03
CA PRO A 71 -3.12 -6.86 20.28
C PRO A 71 -3.50 -7.06 18.80
N HIS A 72 -3.15 -8.20 18.21
CA HIS A 72 -3.54 -8.55 16.84
C HIS A 72 -5.05 -8.73 16.69
N MET A 73 -5.66 -9.46 17.63
CA MET A 73 -7.11 -9.69 17.65
C MET A 73 -7.86 -8.42 18.02
N LYS A 74 -7.36 -7.67 19.00
CA LYS A 74 -7.92 -6.37 19.42
C LYS A 74 -8.01 -5.39 18.25
N ARG A 75 -6.92 -5.21 17.50
CA ARG A 75 -6.90 -4.23 16.42
C ARG A 75 -7.91 -4.53 15.30
N ARG A 76 -8.18 -5.81 15.03
CA ARG A 76 -8.98 -6.25 13.88
C ARG A 76 -10.43 -6.61 14.24
N TYR A 77 -10.67 -7.13 15.44
CA TYR A 77 -11.92 -7.80 15.79
C TYR A 77 -12.53 -7.32 17.13
N ASP A 78 -11.94 -6.35 17.84
CA ASP A 78 -12.41 -5.94 19.19
C ASP A 78 -13.91 -5.59 19.24
N TYR A 79 -14.41 -4.87 18.23
CA TYR A 79 -15.83 -4.58 18.10
C TYR A 79 -16.67 -5.84 17.87
N GLY A 80 -16.21 -6.75 16.99
CA GLY A 80 -16.88 -8.03 16.71
C GLY A 80 -16.92 -8.94 17.94
N ILE A 81 -15.81 -9.08 18.67
CA ILE A 81 -15.73 -9.88 19.91
C ILE A 81 -16.69 -9.34 20.97
N LEU A 82 -16.84 -8.01 21.09
CA LEU A 82 -17.80 -7.41 22.03
C LEU A 82 -19.23 -7.83 21.69
N ILE A 83 -19.62 -7.63 20.43
CA ILE A 83 -20.95 -7.96 19.93
C ILE A 83 -21.20 -9.47 20.01
N PHE A 84 -20.19 -10.30 19.73
CA PHE A 84 -20.28 -11.75 19.83
C PHE A 84 -20.62 -12.19 21.25
N VAL A 85 -19.82 -11.77 22.24
CA VAL A 85 -20.04 -12.15 23.66
C VAL A 85 -21.40 -11.66 24.14
N LEU A 86 -21.77 -10.41 23.82
CA LEU A 86 -23.06 -9.84 24.20
C LEU A 86 -24.24 -10.61 23.56
N THR A 87 -24.15 -10.91 22.26
CA THR A 87 -25.22 -11.60 21.51
C THR A 87 -25.35 -13.04 21.98
N PHE A 88 -24.24 -13.75 22.17
CA PHE A 88 -24.24 -15.11 22.70
C PHE A 88 -24.90 -15.13 24.08
N SER A 89 -24.46 -14.25 24.98
CA SER A 89 -25.02 -14.17 26.34
C SER A 89 -26.52 -13.87 26.32
N MET A 90 -26.95 -12.95 25.45
CA MET A 90 -28.35 -12.58 25.31
C MET A 90 -29.20 -13.72 24.75
N VAL A 91 -28.77 -14.41 23.68
CA VAL A 91 -29.51 -15.53 23.07
C VAL A 91 -29.60 -16.71 24.03
N THR A 92 -28.48 -17.08 24.64
CA THR A 92 -28.37 -18.21 25.56
C THR A 92 -29.24 -17.97 26.81
N VAL A 93 -29.15 -16.80 27.45
CA VAL A 93 -29.96 -16.47 28.64
C VAL A 93 -31.44 -16.25 28.32
N SER A 94 -31.78 -15.68 27.16
CA SER A 94 -33.17 -15.47 26.76
C SER A 94 -33.87 -16.78 26.38
N GLY A 95 -33.14 -17.75 25.84
CA GLY A 95 -33.66 -19.09 25.51
C GLY A 95 -34.19 -19.86 26.73
N TYR A 96 -33.66 -19.56 27.93
CA TYR A 96 -34.12 -20.10 29.21
C TYR A 96 -35.42 -19.41 29.72
N ARG A 97 -35.69 -18.16 29.31
CA ARG A 97 -36.77 -17.32 29.86
C ARG A 97 -38.04 -17.24 28.99
N VAL A 98 -38.44 -18.33 28.32
CA VAL A 98 -39.70 -18.51 27.51
C VAL A 98 -39.47 -18.51 25.99
N ASP A 99 -39.95 -19.57 25.30
CA ASP A 99 -39.81 -19.79 23.85
C ASP A 99 -40.40 -18.68 22.97
N LYS A 100 -41.44 -17.96 23.44
CA LYS A 100 -42.01 -16.78 22.75
C LYS A 100 -41.04 -15.60 22.60
N ILE A 101 -40.01 -15.50 23.47
CA ILE A 101 -39.02 -14.43 23.38
C ILE A 101 -38.02 -14.71 22.25
N LEU A 102 -37.76 -15.99 21.95
CA LEU A 102 -36.79 -16.42 20.96
C LEU A 102 -37.27 -16.10 19.53
N GLU A 103 -38.55 -16.33 19.24
CA GLU A 103 -39.15 -16.04 17.93
C GLU A 103 -39.18 -14.52 17.63
N LEU A 104 -39.52 -13.71 18.65
CA LEU A 104 -39.55 -12.25 18.56
C LEU A 104 -38.14 -11.64 18.47
N ALA A 105 -37.15 -12.23 19.16
CA ALA A 105 -35.74 -11.86 19.04
C ALA A 105 -35.17 -12.19 17.66
N HIS A 106 -35.52 -13.36 17.09
CA HIS A 106 -35.06 -13.77 15.77
C HIS A 106 -35.54 -12.80 14.67
N GLN A 107 -36.80 -12.39 14.72
CA GLN A 107 -37.37 -11.44 13.76
C GLN A 107 -36.70 -10.04 13.83
N ARG A 108 -36.38 -9.56 15.04
CA ARG A 108 -35.66 -8.28 15.20
C ARG A 108 -34.23 -8.39 14.68
N LEU A 109 -33.57 -9.51 14.96
CA LEU A 109 -32.18 -9.73 14.59
C LEU A 109 -32.04 -9.93 13.06
N SER A 110 -32.97 -10.63 12.41
CA SER A 110 -33.02 -10.78 10.96
C SER A 110 -33.28 -9.43 10.26
N THR A 111 -34.19 -8.61 10.79
CA THR A 111 -34.46 -7.26 10.24
C THR A 111 -33.23 -6.36 10.34
N ILE A 112 -32.50 -6.40 11.47
CA ILE A 112 -31.24 -5.67 11.63
C ILE A 112 -30.18 -6.19 10.65
N LEU A 113 -30.08 -7.50 10.46
CA LEU A 113 -29.13 -8.13 9.54
C LEU A 113 -29.41 -7.71 8.10
N ILE A 114 -30.67 -7.76 7.66
CA ILE A 114 -31.11 -7.35 6.32
C ILE A 114 -30.84 -5.87 6.11
N GLY A 115 -31.19 -5.01 7.07
CA GLY A 115 -30.91 -3.58 7.00
C GLY A 115 -29.41 -3.27 6.89
N ALA A 116 -28.58 -3.97 7.67
CA ALA A 116 -27.13 -3.83 7.60
C ALA A 116 -26.56 -4.34 6.27
N ALA A 117 -27.03 -5.48 5.76
CA ALA A 117 -26.62 -6.04 4.48
C ALA A 117 -26.98 -5.12 3.31
N THR A 118 -28.21 -4.58 3.29
CA THR A 118 -28.66 -3.63 2.26
C THR A 118 -27.84 -2.35 2.28
N CYS A 119 -27.57 -1.78 3.47
CA CYS A 119 -26.71 -0.60 3.61
C CYS A 119 -25.28 -0.87 3.11
N MET A 120 -24.74 -2.06 3.37
CA MET A 120 -23.42 -2.49 2.90
C MET A 120 -23.37 -2.62 1.37
N ILE A 121 -24.38 -3.25 0.76
CA ILE A 121 -24.47 -3.38 -0.70
C ILE A 121 -24.54 -2.01 -1.36
N ILE A 122 -25.38 -1.11 -0.84
CA ILE A 122 -25.50 0.27 -1.36
C ILE A 122 -24.16 0.99 -1.24
N SER A 123 -23.49 0.87 -0.09
CA SER A 123 -22.19 1.52 0.14
C SER A 123 -21.10 1.01 -0.80
N LEU A 124 -21.10 -0.27 -1.18
CA LEU A 124 -20.14 -0.88 -2.10
C LEU A 124 -20.34 -0.47 -3.56
N VAL A 125 -21.58 -0.28 -3.99
CA VAL A 125 -21.93 -0.11 -5.42
C VAL A 125 -21.97 1.35 -5.86
N VAL A 126 -22.41 2.29 -5.00
CA VAL A 126 -22.71 3.67 -5.44
C VAL A 126 -21.46 4.56 -5.53
N CYS A 127 -20.63 4.63 -4.48
CA CYS A 127 -19.44 5.50 -4.45
C CYS A 127 -18.31 4.90 -3.61
N PRO A 128 -17.41 4.10 -4.21
CA PRO A 128 -16.40 3.45 -3.42
C PRO A 128 -15.19 4.32 -3.04
N VAL A 129 -15.00 4.56 -1.74
CA VAL A 129 -13.85 5.25 -1.12
C VAL A 129 -12.96 4.25 -0.40
N TRP A 130 -11.79 3.96 -0.96
CA TRP A 130 -10.89 2.89 -0.49
C TRP A 130 -9.77 3.41 0.42
N ALA A 131 -9.60 2.79 1.59
CA ALA A 131 -8.51 3.04 2.52
C ALA A 131 -7.15 2.69 1.94
N GLY A 132 -7.09 1.64 1.11
CA GLY A 132 -5.87 1.21 0.45
C GLY A 132 -5.29 2.29 -0.47
N GLU A 133 -6.17 2.96 -1.22
CA GLU A 133 -5.80 4.09 -2.09
C GLU A 133 -5.30 5.29 -1.27
N ASP A 134 -5.96 5.61 -0.16
CA ASP A 134 -5.54 6.71 0.72
C ASP A 134 -4.20 6.41 1.40
N LEU A 135 -3.97 5.16 1.84
CA LEU A 135 -2.67 4.74 2.37
C LEU A 135 -1.57 4.86 1.33
N HIS A 136 -1.85 4.43 0.11
CA HIS A 136 -0.93 4.48 -1.01
C HIS A 136 -0.50 5.92 -1.34
N LYS A 137 -1.47 6.84 -1.42
CA LYS A 137 -1.23 8.27 -1.60
C LYS A 137 -0.49 8.89 -0.42
N LEU A 138 -0.83 8.48 0.80
CA LEU A 138 -0.19 8.99 2.01
C LEU A 138 1.30 8.61 2.06
N VAL A 139 1.64 7.34 1.78
CA VAL A 139 3.03 6.88 1.80
C VAL A 139 3.87 7.57 0.72
N SER A 140 3.37 7.66 -0.53
CA SER A 140 4.07 8.40 -1.59
C SER A 140 4.24 9.88 -1.24
N SER A 141 3.17 10.54 -0.77
CA SER A 141 3.22 11.94 -0.33
C SER A 141 4.20 12.17 0.83
N ASN A 142 4.32 11.21 1.75
CA ASN A 142 5.26 11.31 2.86
C ASN A 142 6.71 11.28 2.35
N LEU A 143 7.06 10.39 1.42
CA LEU A 143 8.39 10.38 0.80
C LEU A 143 8.68 11.69 0.04
N GLU A 144 7.68 12.22 -0.69
CA GLU A 144 7.79 13.51 -1.38
C GLU A 144 8.11 14.65 -0.41
N LYS A 145 7.44 14.72 0.74
CA LYS A 145 7.69 15.75 1.78
C LYS A 145 9.11 15.68 2.34
N LEU A 146 9.64 14.47 2.54
CA LEU A 146 11.03 14.29 2.97
C LEU A 146 12.00 14.77 1.89
N ALA A 147 11.70 14.48 0.62
CA ALA A 147 12.48 14.93 -0.51
C ALA A 147 12.50 16.46 -0.64
N THR A 148 11.34 17.12 -0.57
CA THR A 148 11.23 18.58 -0.63
C THR A 148 12.02 19.24 0.51
N PHE A 149 12.02 18.65 1.70
CA PHE A 149 12.83 19.16 2.81
C PHE A 149 14.33 19.09 2.48
N LEU A 150 14.82 17.94 2.00
CA LEU A 150 16.24 17.76 1.69
C LEU A 150 16.71 18.64 0.54
N GLU A 151 15.89 18.79 -0.50
CA GLU A 151 16.19 19.70 -1.61
C GLU A 151 16.35 21.15 -1.11
N GLY A 152 15.40 21.64 -0.31
CA GLY A 152 15.49 22.98 0.29
C GLY A 152 16.64 23.14 1.28
N PHE A 153 16.90 22.10 2.09
CA PHE A 153 18.01 22.10 3.04
C PHE A 153 19.37 22.18 2.32
N GLY A 154 19.58 21.35 1.30
CA GLY A 154 20.83 21.33 0.52
C GLY A 154 21.11 22.65 -0.21
N SER A 155 20.05 23.32 -0.70
CA SER A 155 20.19 24.62 -1.39
C SER A 155 20.39 25.79 -0.43
N GLU A 156 19.71 25.82 0.73
CA GLU A 156 19.70 27.00 1.60
C GLU A 156 20.70 26.93 2.77
N TYR A 157 20.95 25.75 3.32
CA TYR A 157 21.79 25.62 4.52
C TYR A 157 23.24 26.03 4.23
N PHE A 158 23.80 25.64 3.09
CA PHE A 158 25.17 26.00 2.70
C PHE A 158 25.27 27.25 1.81
N SER A 159 24.14 27.82 1.37
CA SER A 159 24.18 29.12 0.69
C SER A 159 24.54 30.24 1.67
N PHE A 160 25.81 30.63 1.69
CA PHE A 160 26.29 31.83 2.39
C PHE A 160 26.49 33.03 1.45
N SER A 161 26.35 32.83 0.12
CA SER A 161 26.79 33.76 -0.93
C SER A 161 25.71 34.72 -1.47
N LYS A 162 24.57 34.93 -0.80
CA LYS A 162 23.57 35.92 -1.22
C LYS A 162 23.08 36.76 -0.04
N ILE A 163 23.99 37.51 0.56
CA ILE A 163 23.60 38.74 1.24
C ILE A 163 23.74 39.82 0.17
N ASP A 164 22.67 40.06 -0.58
CA ASP A 164 22.56 41.30 -1.35
C ASP A 164 22.66 42.48 -0.37
N GLU A 165 23.33 43.56 -0.78
CA GLU A 165 23.46 44.86 -0.09
C GLU A 165 22.12 45.54 0.30
N SER A 166 20.99 44.86 0.12
CA SER A 166 19.65 45.35 0.44
C SER A 166 19.16 44.98 1.85
N GLY A 167 19.88 44.19 2.66
CA GLY A 167 19.48 43.90 4.04
C GLY A 167 18.10 43.22 4.18
N LYS A 168 17.59 42.62 3.11
CA LYS A 168 16.31 41.91 3.08
C LYS A 168 16.59 40.43 2.86
N VAL A 169 16.69 39.67 3.95
CA VAL A 169 16.61 38.20 3.91
C VAL A 169 15.34 37.87 3.15
N SER A 170 15.46 37.18 2.00
CA SER A 170 14.32 36.70 1.26
C SER A 170 13.47 35.86 2.21
N LYS A 171 12.31 36.41 2.58
CA LYS A 171 11.22 35.65 3.20
C LYS A 171 10.55 34.82 2.11
N GLU A 172 11.32 34.03 1.38
CA GLU A 172 10.75 32.96 0.56
C GLU A 172 10.30 31.88 1.53
N ASP A 173 9.08 31.37 1.29
CA ASP A 173 8.35 30.53 2.22
C ASP A 173 9.21 29.32 2.65
N LYS A 174 9.70 29.37 3.89
CA LYS A 174 10.28 28.25 4.65
C LYS A 174 9.26 27.12 4.90
N GLY A 175 8.27 26.96 4.02
CA GLY A 175 7.24 25.93 4.08
C GLY A 175 7.83 24.52 4.07
N PHE A 176 9.00 24.31 3.45
CA PHE A 176 9.68 23.01 3.46
C PHE A 176 10.14 22.59 4.86
N LEU A 177 10.54 23.52 5.75
CA LEU A 177 10.95 23.24 7.13
C LEU A 177 9.82 22.61 7.97
N GLY A 178 8.57 22.73 7.55
CA GLY A 178 7.43 22.07 8.19
C GLY A 178 7.07 20.71 7.60
N ALA A 179 7.57 20.36 6.42
CA ALA A 179 7.06 19.24 5.61
C ALA A 179 7.21 17.88 6.32
N TYR A 180 8.32 17.66 7.02
CA TYR A 180 8.60 16.41 7.74
C TYR A 180 7.68 16.19 8.96
N LYS A 181 7.11 17.25 9.55
CA LYS A 181 6.24 17.14 10.75
C LYS A 181 4.97 16.35 10.48
N ALA A 182 4.43 16.44 9.27
CA ALA A 182 3.28 15.64 8.86
C ALA A 182 3.62 14.14 8.79
N VAL A 183 4.86 13.80 8.44
CA VAL A 183 5.36 12.42 8.40
C VAL A 183 5.53 11.88 9.82
N LEU A 184 6.09 12.66 10.75
CA LEU A 184 6.25 12.22 12.15
C LEU A 184 4.91 11.82 12.80
N ASN A 185 3.84 12.56 12.48
CA ASN A 185 2.51 12.35 13.05
C ASN A 185 1.63 11.36 12.25
N SER A 186 2.15 10.74 11.19
CA SER A 186 1.35 9.87 10.31
C SER A 186 1.10 8.46 10.86
N LYS A 187 1.76 8.05 11.95
CA LYS A 187 1.70 6.66 12.44
C LYS A 187 0.27 6.16 12.63
N ALA A 188 -0.57 6.92 13.34
CA ALA A 188 -1.95 6.49 13.64
C ALA A 188 -2.83 6.40 12.38
N THR A 189 -2.62 7.30 11.41
CA THR A 189 -3.38 7.31 10.16
C THR A 189 -2.94 6.17 9.25
N GLU A 190 -1.63 5.94 9.08
CA GLU A 190 -1.08 4.78 8.35
C GLU A 190 -1.60 3.46 8.93
N GLU A 191 -1.54 3.34 10.25
CA GLU A 191 -1.95 2.15 10.98
C GLU A 191 -3.45 1.83 10.86
N SER A 192 -4.30 2.86 10.88
CA SER A 192 -5.75 2.70 10.72
C SER A 192 -6.12 2.39 9.27
N LEU A 193 -5.53 3.11 8.30
CA LEU A 193 -5.76 2.86 6.87
C LEU A 193 -5.32 1.45 6.45
N ALA A 194 -4.15 0.99 6.89
CA ALA A 194 -3.69 -0.38 6.60
C ALA A 194 -4.61 -1.46 7.22
N ASN A 195 -5.20 -1.18 8.39
CA ASN A 195 -6.16 -2.08 9.01
C ASN A 195 -7.45 -2.17 8.21
N PHE A 196 -7.94 -1.04 7.69
CA PHE A 196 -9.13 -0.98 6.86
C PHE A 196 -8.90 -1.60 5.47
N ALA A 197 -7.76 -1.32 4.85
CA ALA A 197 -7.37 -1.85 3.54
C ALA A 197 -7.26 -3.39 3.51
N TRP A 198 -7.02 -4.03 4.67
CA TRP A 198 -7.01 -5.49 4.81
C TRP A 198 -8.37 -6.12 4.48
N TRP A 199 -9.46 -5.42 4.76
CA TRP A 199 -10.82 -5.91 4.57
C TRP A 199 -11.33 -5.69 3.15
N GLU A 200 -10.63 -4.89 2.36
CA GLU A 200 -11.10 -4.46 1.05
C GLU A 200 -11.01 -5.61 0.03
N PRO A 201 -12.03 -5.81 -0.81
CA PRO A 201 -11.87 -6.62 -2.00
C PRO A 201 -10.80 -6.01 -2.92
N GLY A 202 -10.26 -6.82 -3.82
CA GLY A 202 -9.38 -6.33 -4.87
C GLY A 202 -10.09 -5.28 -5.70
N HIS A 203 -9.43 -4.15 -5.93
CA HIS A 203 -10.00 -2.98 -6.60
C HIS A 203 -8.92 -2.25 -7.40
N LYS A 204 -9.29 -1.70 -8.57
CA LYS A 204 -8.39 -0.98 -9.47
C LYS A 204 -7.06 -1.73 -9.70
N SER A 205 -5.95 -1.15 -9.26
CA SER A 205 -4.59 -1.70 -9.38
C SER A 205 -4.18 -2.54 -8.17
N PHE A 206 -4.99 -2.55 -7.10
CA PHE A 206 -4.74 -3.31 -5.87
C PHE A 206 -5.39 -4.68 -5.97
N ARG A 207 -4.58 -5.72 -5.89
CA ARG A 207 -5.06 -7.11 -5.94
C ARG A 207 -5.67 -7.52 -4.60
N LEU A 208 -6.50 -8.57 -4.62
CA LEU A 208 -6.88 -9.28 -3.40
C LEU A 208 -5.61 -9.70 -2.65
N ARG A 209 -5.57 -9.45 -1.33
CA ARG A 209 -4.40 -9.68 -0.47
C ARG A 209 -3.15 -8.85 -0.85
N HIS A 210 -3.35 -7.59 -1.22
CA HIS A 210 -2.26 -6.63 -1.43
C HIS A 210 -1.32 -6.54 -0.21
N PRO A 211 0.02 -6.35 -0.39
CA PRO A 211 1.00 -6.35 0.69
C PRO A 211 0.99 -5.06 1.55
N TRP A 212 -0.14 -4.75 2.21
CA TRP A 212 -0.30 -3.56 3.06
C TRP A 212 0.73 -3.46 4.21
N LYS A 213 1.31 -4.58 4.63
CA LYS A 213 2.39 -4.59 5.63
C LYS A 213 3.65 -3.87 5.15
N GLN A 214 3.95 -3.90 3.86
CA GLN A 214 5.11 -3.20 3.30
C GLN A 214 4.94 -1.68 3.35
N TYR A 215 3.71 -1.17 3.17
CA TYR A 215 3.42 0.26 3.35
C TYR A 215 3.71 0.71 4.78
N LEU A 216 3.41 -0.12 5.79
CA LEU A 216 3.75 0.17 7.18
C LEU A 216 5.26 0.11 7.44
N LYS A 217 5.99 -0.83 6.80
CA LYS A 217 7.46 -0.90 6.86
C LYS A 217 8.09 0.39 6.32
N ILE A 218 7.63 0.84 5.15
CA ILE A 218 8.06 2.11 4.54
C ILE A 218 7.70 3.30 5.44
N GLY A 219 6.48 3.33 6.02
CA GLY A 219 6.06 4.38 6.95
C GLY A 219 6.92 4.47 8.23
N VAL A 220 7.39 3.33 8.77
CA VAL A 220 8.35 3.31 9.89
C VAL A 220 9.67 3.96 9.48
N LEU A 221 10.23 3.56 8.35
CA LEU A 221 11.50 4.10 7.85
C LEU A 221 11.38 5.59 7.47
N ALA A 222 10.27 5.99 6.85
CA ALA A 222 10.00 7.40 6.54
C ALA A 222 9.94 8.25 7.81
N ARG A 223 9.39 7.72 8.91
CA ARG A 223 9.39 8.41 10.22
C ARG A 223 10.78 8.45 10.86
N GLU A 224 11.57 7.38 10.75
CA GLU A 224 13.00 7.39 11.16
C GLU A 224 13.77 8.49 10.40
N CYS A 225 13.61 8.56 9.07
CA CYS A 225 14.18 9.62 8.26
C CYS A 225 13.70 11.00 8.72
N ALA A 226 12.40 11.17 8.99
CA ALA A 226 11.84 12.44 9.46
C ALA A 226 12.43 12.89 10.81
N CYS A 227 12.81 11.96 11.70
CA CYS A 227 13.50 12.29 12.95
C CYS A 227 14.89 12.88 12.67
N HIS A 228 15.64 12.34 11.70
CA HIS A 228 16.91 12.93 11.29
C HIS A 228 16.72 14.31 10.65
N LEU A 229 15.67 14.49 9.82
CA LEU A 229 15.34 15.80 9.26
C LEU A 229 14.95 16.83 10.34
N GLN A 230 14.28 16.39 11.40
CA GLN A 230 14.00 17.23 12.56
C GLN A 230 15.30 17.72 13.22
N ALA A 231 16.30 16.86 13.37
CA ALA A 231 17.60 17.27 13.88
C ALA A 231 18.26 18.32 12.96
N LEU A 232 18.27 18.09 11.64
CA LEU A 232 18.78 19.05 10.65
C LEU A 232 18.05 20.40 10.71
N SER A 233 16.73 20.40 10.91
CA SER A 233 15.94 21.62 11.03
C SER A 233 16.33 22.46 12.26
N GLY A 234 16.80 21.82 13.33
CA GLY A 234 17.34 22.50 14.51
C GLY A 234 18.60 23.29 14.16
N TYR A 235 19.52 22.66 13.44
CA TYR A 235 20.77 23.30 12.98
C TYR A 235 20.54 24.40 11.96
N PHE A 236 19.48 24.30 11.15
CA PHE A 236 19.11 25.35 10.20
C PHE A 236 18.79 26.69 10.91
N ASN A 237 18.13 26.63 12.07
CA ASN A 237 17.82 27.83 12.87
C ASN A 237 19.04 28.38 13.61
N SER A 238 20.04 27.55 13.88
CA SER A 238 21.31 27.94 14.52
C SER A 238 22.46 28.11 13.51
N LYS A 239 22.14 28.30 12.23
CA LYS A 239 23.14 28.49 11.16
C LYS A 239 24.03 29.69 11.50
N PRO A 240 25.38 29.57 11.43
CA PRO A 240 26.27 30.68 11.69
C PRO A 240 26.08 31.79 10.64
N GLN A 241 26.22 33.05 11.07
CA GLN A 241 26.07 34.21 10.17
C GLN A 241 27.19 34.30 9.12
N LEU A 242 28.40 33.81 9.44
CA LEU A 242 29.53 33.71 8.51
C LEU A 242 30.01 32.26 8.41
N PRO A 243 30.28 31.75 7.19
CA PRO A 243 30.83 30.41 7.00
C PRO A 243 32.29 30.36 7.45
N THR A 244 32.65 29.36 8.27
CA THR A 244 34.05 29.04 8.56
C THR A 244 34.73 28.40 7.34
N GLU A 245 36.07 28.36 7.33
CA GLU A 245 36.83 27.68 6.26
C GLU A 245 36.39 26.21 6.12
N PHE A 246 36.08 25.54 7.23
CA PHE A 246 35.56 24.18 7.22
C PHE A 246 34.17 24.09 6.57
N HIS A 247 33.26 25.03 6.83
CA HIS A 247 31.94 25.04 6.19
C HIS A 247 32.05 25.09 4.67
N LYS A 248 32.97 25.92 4.12
CA LYS A 248 33.21 26.02 2.68
C LYS A 248 33.78 24.72 2.10
N ARG A 249 34.61 24.00 2.86
CA ARG A 249 35.20 22.73 2.42
C ARG A 249 34.15 21.61 2.34
N ILE A 250 33.21 21.56 3.29
CA ILE A 250 32.19 20.50 3.33
C ILE A 250 30.91 20.83 2.56
N GLU A 251 30.73 22.09 2.15
CA GLU A 251 29.53 22.59 1.46
C GLU A 251 29.16 21.72 0.26
N GLU A 252 30.10 21.50 -0.66
CA GLU A 252 29.84 20.72 -1.87
C GLU A 252 29.41 19.28 -1.54
N ALA A 253 30.14 18.62 -0.63
CA ALA A 253 29.83 17.25 -0.22
C ALA A 253 28.46 17.16 0.45
N CYS A 254 28.14 18.05 1.40
CA CYS A 254 26.87 18.03 2.13
C CYS A 254 25.68 18.43 1.26
N THR A 255 25.83 19.42 0.39
CA THR A 255 24.81 19.81 -0.59
C THR A 255 24.52 18.66 -1.55
N LYS A 256 25.57 17.97 -2.04
CA LYS A 256 25.42 16.78 -2.89
C LYS A 256 24.76 15.62 -2.17
N MET A 257 25.13 15.33 -0.91
CA MET A 257 24.44 14.34 -0.06
C MET A 257 22.94 14.62 0.00
N SER A 258 22.57 15.87 0.28
CA SER A 258 21.17 16.27 0.45
C SER A 258 20.37 16.21 -0.85
N ILE A 259 20.90 16.79 -1.94
CA ILE A 259 20.23 16.83 -3.25
C ILE A 259 20.10 15.44 -3.88
N GLU A 260 21.14 14.60 -3.81
CA GLU A 260 21.05 13.26 -4.39
C GLU A 260 20.06 12.39 -3.59
N SER A 261 20.02 12.52 -2.26
CA SER A 261 19.04 11.83 -1.40
C SER A 261 17.60 12.27 -1.69
N SER A 262 17.38 13.56 -1.97
CA SER A 262 16.04 14.06 -2.34
C SER A 262 15.58 13.49 -3.67
N LYS A 263 16.47 13.38 -4.67
CA LYS A 263 16.17 12.75 -5.96
C LYS A 263 15.78 11.29 -5.81
N VAL A 264 16.49 10.51 -4.98
CA VAL A 264 16.10 9.13 -4.67
C VAL A 264 14.67 9.08 -4.12
N LEU A 265 14.37 9.88 -3.09
CA LEU A 265 13.05 9.91 -2.47
C LEU A 265 11.92 10.32 -3.44
N LYS A 266 12.16 11.29 -4.35
CA LYS A 266 11.21 11.67 -5.41
C LYS A 266 10.95 10.53 -6.37
N GLU A 267 11.99 9.80 -6.77
CA GLU A 267 11.85 8.67 -7.67
C GLU A 267 11.08 7.51 -7.01
N LEU A 268 11.37 7.21 -5.74
CA LEU A 268 10.63 6.22 -4.96
C LEU A 268 9.16 6.63 -4.74
N SER A 269 8.92 7.91 -4.43
CA SER A 269 7.58 8.52 -4.33
C SER A 269 6.80 8.34 -5.63
N SER A 270 7.41 8.68 -6.78
CA SER A 270 6.81 8.51 -8.09
C SER A 270 6.55 7.03 -8.40
N SER A 271 7.52 6.15 -8.15
CA SER A 271 7.42 4.70 -8.35
C SER A 271 6.21 4.11 -7.62
N ILE A 272 6.05 4.45 -6.33
CA ILE A 272 4.86 4.09 -5.55
C ILE A 272 3.63 4.67 -6.25
N ARG A 273 3.55 5.99 -6.46
CA ARG A 273 2.38 6.69 -7.00
C ARG A 273 1.90 6.14 -8.34
N THR A 274 2.81 5.73 -9.22
CA THR A 274 2.49 5.18 -10.54
C THR A 274 2.39 3.65 -10.56
N MET A 275 2.70 2.98 -9.44
CA MET A 275 2.84 1.52 -9.35
C MET A 275 3.69 0.94 -10.47
N THR A 276 4.78 1.62 -10.77
CA THR A 276 5.80 1.16 -11.71
C THR A 276 7.02 0.77 -10.93
N GLN A 277 7.73 -0.28 -11.34
CA GLN A 277 8.98 -0.63 -10.65
C GLN A 277 9.90 0.60 -10.59
N PRO A 278 10.63 0.81 -9.48
CA PRO A 278 11.65 1.85 -9.43
C PRO A 278 12.53 1.68 -10.67
N SER A 279 12.88 2.78 -11.34
CA SER A 279 13.83 2.64 -12.44
C SER A 279 15.15 2.24 -11.78
N SER A 280 15.49 0.95 -11.85
CA SER A 280 16.64 0.42 -11.13
C SER A 280 17.93 1.16 -11.50
N SER A 281 17.98 1.87 -12.65
CA SER A 281 19.11 2.69 -13.04
C SER A 281 19.16 4.07 -12.38
N SER A 282 18.07 4.82 -12.23
CA SER A 282 18.16 6.24 -11.81
C SER A 282 18.25 6.39 -10.28
N ALA A 283 17.36 5.74 -9.52
CA ALA A 283 17.39 5.81 -8.07
C ALA A 283 18.70 5.23 -7.51
N GLU A 284 19.18 4.13 -8.09
CA GLU A 284 20.46 3.53 -7.71
C GLU A 284 21.64 4.44 -8.05
N THR A 285 21.58 5.16 -9.17
CA THR A 285 22.63 6.13 -9.55
C THR A 285 22.70 7.29 -8.55
N HIS A 286 21.56 7.89 -8.19
CA HIS A 286 21.51 8.95 -7.19
C HIS A 286 21.98 8.48 -5.82
N LEU A 287 21.61 7.26 -5.41
CA LEU A 287 22.08 6.67 -4.17
C LEU A 287 23.60 6.39 -4.18
N ARG A 288 24.16 5.97 -5.32
CA ARG A 288 25.62 5.85 -5.47
C ARG A 288 26.31 7.21 -5.37
N HIS A 289 25.77 8.24 -6.01
CA HIS A 289 26.32 9.59 -5.93
C HIS A 289 26.28 10.17 -4.51
N SER A 290 25.23 9.89 -3.73
CA SER A 290 25.18 10.31 -2.33
C SER A 290 26.23 9.58 -1.49
N LYS A 291 26.44 8.27 -1.71
CA LYS A 291 27.51 7.50 -1.05
C LYS A 291 28.92 8.01 -1.40
N ILE A 292 29.16 8.37 -2.66
CA ILE A 292 30.43 9.00 -3.07
C ILE A 292 30.63 10.33 -2.32
N ALA A 293 29.59 11.15 -2.20
CA ALA A 293 29.69 12.41 -1.45
C ALA A 293 30.02 12.19 0.04
N VAL A 294 29.54 11.10 0.64
CA VAL A 294 29.93 10.69 2.00
C VAL A 294 31.43 10.38 2.07
N ASP A 295 31.97 9.69 1.08
CA ASP A 295 33.41 9.39 1.06
C ASP A 295 34.26 10.65 0.82
N ASP A 296 33.82 11.56 -0.04
CA ASP A 296 34.43 12.88 -0.22
C ASP A 296 34.48 13.65 1.12
N PHE A 297 33.38 13.66 1.87
CA PHE A 297 33.33 14.27 3.21
C PHE A 297 34.28 13.60 4.22
N LYS A 298 34.38 12.26 4.23
CA LYS A 298 35.32 11.55 5.12
C LYS A 298 36.77 11.94 4.83
N VAL A 299 37.13 12.11 3.55
CA VAL A 299 38.47 12.58 3.15
C VAL A 299 38.73 14.00 3.64
N ILE A 300 37.74 14.89 3.52
CA ILE A 300 37.83 16.26 4.05
C ILE A 300 38.03 16.22 5.57
N LEU A 301 37.26 15.41 6.28
CA LEU A 301 37.34 15.28 7.73
C LEU A 301 38.72 14.80 8.20
N ALA A 302 39.30 13.77 7.57
CA ALA A 302 40.64 13.27 7.87
C ALA A 302 41.73 14.34 7.65
N THR A 303 41.56 15.16 6.61
CA THR A 303 42.46 16.29 6.33
C THR A 303 42.33 17.38 7.40
N THR A 304 41.10 17.66 7.85
CA THR A 304 40.83 18.64 8.92
C THR A 304 41.34 18.16 10.28
N GLU A 305 41.24 16.88 10.59
CA GLU A 305 41.78 16.29 11.81
C GLU A 305 43.29 16.57 11.94
N THR A 306 44.03 16.40 10.84
CA THR A 306 45.48 16.72 10.77
C THR A 306 45.77 18.20 11.07
N LEU A 307 44.87 19.11 10.65
CA LEU A 307 44.99 20.55 10.89
C LEU A 307 44.59 20.96 12.33
N LEU A 308 43.63 20.25 12.93
CA LEU A 308 43.23 20.39 14.33
C LEU A 308 44.38 20.01 15.27
N PHE A 309 45.07 18.88 15.01
CA PHE A 309 46.28 18.47 15.75
C PHE A 309 47.44 19.47 15.62
N SER A 310 47.43 20.31 14.58
CA SER A 310 48.40 21.38 14.37
C SER A 310 48.01 22.71 15.04
N ASN A 311 46.99 22.72 15.92
CA ASN A 311 46.45 23.88 16.64
C ASN A 311 45.99 25.05 15.75
N LYS A 312 45.55 24.77 14.50
CA LYS A 312 45.14 25.82 13.55
C LYS A 312 43.64 26.13 13.53
N LEU A 313 42.80 25.36 14.23
CA LEU A 313 41.34 25.41 14.14
C LEU A 313 40.70 25.20 15.52
N ASP A 314 39.63 25.95 15.82
CA ASP A 314 38.81 25.76 17.02
C ASP A 314 37.75 24.69 16.77
N LEU A 315 37.79 23.62 17.58
CA LEU A 315 36.89 22.47 17.48
C LEU A 315 35.42 22.87 17.74
N LEU A 316 35.18 23.87 18.58
CA LEU A 316 33.83 24.34 18.91
C LEU A 316 33.13 25.01 17.73
N GLU A 317 33.88 25.64 16.82
CA GLU A 317 33.32 26.29 15.62
C GLU A 317 32.97 25.31 14.51
N ILE A 318 33.55 24.11 14.54
CA ILE A 318 33.43 23.08 13.49
C ILE A 318 32.40 22.02 13.87
N PHE A 319 32.18 21.80 15.16
CA PHE A 319 31.28 20.76 15.69
C PHE A 319 29.86 20.77 15.09
N PRO A 320 29.18 21.93 14.92
CA PRO A 320 27.85 21.95 14.30
C PRO A 320 27.86 21.47 12.84
N ALA A 321 28.90 21.81 12.08
CA ALA A 321 29.06 21.44 10.68
C ALA A 321 29.30 19.93 10.52
N ILE A 322 30.16 19.35 11.37
CA ILE A 322 30.38 17.90 11.45
C ILE A 322 29.07 17.20 11.83
N THR A 323 28.33 17.74 12.79
CA THR A 323 27.07 17.12 13.23
C THR A 323 26.03 17.12 12.12
N VAL A 324 25.89 18.21 11.36
CA VAL A 324 25.02 18.27 10.18
C VAL A 324 25.41 17.23 9.14
N ALA A 325 26.70 17.11 8.82
CA ALA A 325 27.18 16.10 7.88
C ALA A 325 26.91 14.67 8.38
N SER A 326 27.12 14.40 9.68
CA SER A 326 26.82 13.10 10.29
C SER A 326 25.33 12.76 10.20
N VAL A 327 24.45 13.72 10.48
CA VAL A 327 23.00 13.50 10.35
C VAL A 327 22.59 13.29 8.89
N LEU A 328 23.24 13.96 7.93
CA LEU A 328 23.03 13.68 6.49
C LEU A 328 23.46 12.26 6.11
N ILE A 329 24.53 11.72 6.70
CA ILE A 329 24.92 10.31 6.52
C ILE A 329 23.83 9.38 7.06
N ASP A 330 23.28 9.67 8.24
CA ASP A 330 22.16 8.90 8.80
C ASP A 330 20.92 8.95 7.91
N VAL A 331 20.62 10.12 7.32
CA VAL A 331 19.55 10.27 6.33
C VAL A 331 19.81 9.37 5.11
N ILE A 332 21.02 9.36 4.55
CA ILE A 332 21.35 8.51 3.40
C ILE A 332 21.15 7.03 3.74
N ASN A 333 21.60 6.58 4.91
CA ASN A 333 21.39 5.21 5.39
C ASN A 333 19.90 4.88 5.52
N CYS A 334 19.09 5.84 5.98
CA CYS A 334 17.64 5.68 6.06
C CYS A 334 17.00 5.61 4.67
N VAL A 335 17.41 6.47 3.73
CA VAL A 335 16.95 6.46 2.33
C VAL A 335 17.29 5.15 1.62
N ASP A 336 18.47 4.57 1.90
CA ASP A 336 18.87 3.25 1.40
C ASP A 336 17.88 2.16 1.85
N LYS A 337 17.60 2.10 3.17
CA LYS A 337 16.59 1.17 3.72
C LYS A 337 15.19 1.40 3.13
N ILE A 338 14.80 2.66 2.88
CA ILE A 338 13.51 2.98 2.22
C ILE A 338 13.51 2.44 0.80
N SER A 339 14.60 2.61 0.05
CA SER A 339 14.77 2.08 -1.31
C SER A 339 14.58 0.57 -1.35
N GLU A 340 15.24 -0.17 -0.46
CA GLU A 340 15.08 -1.62 -0.32
C GLU A 340 13.62 -2.01 -0.01
N ALA A 341 12.97 -1.31 0.93
CA ALA A 341 11.58 -1.60 1.30
C ALA A 341 10.58 -1.28 0.16
N VAL A 342 10.86 -0.27 -0.67
CA VAL A 342 10.07 0.05 -1.85
C VAL A 342 10.28 -0.98 -2.96
N GLU A 343 11.50 -1.49 -3.13
CA GLU A 343 11.78 -2.59 -4.06
C GLU A 343 11.04 -3.88 -3.63
N ASP A 344 11.11 -4.24 -2.36
CA ASP A 344 10.34 -5.34 -1.76
C ASP A 344 8.83 -5.21 -2.04
N LEU A 345 8.29 -3.99 -1.85
CA LEU A 345 6.90 -3.68 -2.15
C LEU A 345 6.62 -3.85 -3.65
N SER A 346 7.50 -3.35 -4.52
CA SER A 346 7.34 -3.41 -5.98
C SER A 346 7.21 -4.86 -6.47
N VAL A 347 8.05 -5.75 -5.92
CA VAL A 347 8.06 -7.17 -6.25
C VAL A 347 6.80 -7.85 -5.73
N GLN A 348 6.44 -7.66 -4.46
CA GLN A 348 5.27 -8.30 -3.84
C GLN A 348 3.94 -7.79 -4.42
N ALA A 349 3.87 -6.52 -4.81
CA ALA A 349 2.70 -5.90 -5.41
C ALA A 349 2.63 -6.04 -6.93
N HIS A 350 3.63 -6.66 -7.56
CA HIS A 350 3.74 -6.81 -9.02
C HIS A 350 3.61 -5.48 -9.77
N PHE A 351 4.41 -4.49 -9.38
CA PHE A 351 4.46 -3.21 -10.07
C PHE A 351 4.79 -3.41 -11.55
N LYS A 352 4.22 -2.53 -12.40
CA LYS A 352 4.42 -2.62 -13.84
C LYS A 352 5.87 -2.27 -14.17
N LYS A 353 6.50 -3.05 -15.05
CA LYS A 353 7.80 -2.66 -15.60
C LYS A 353 7.62 -1.38 -16.43
N ALA A 354 8.50 -0.41 -16.27
CA ALA A 354 8.49 0.78 -17.10
C ALA A 354 8.60 0.36 -18.57
N LYS A 355 7.65 0.77 -19.42
CA LYS A 355 7.81 0.61 -20.87
C LYS A 355 9.01 1.47 -21.25
N LYS A 356 10.12 0.84 -21.66
CA LYS A 356 11.15 1.56 -22.42
C LYS A 356 10.42 2.12 -23.64
N ASN A 357 10.28 3.44 -23.72
CA ASN A 357 9.89 4.09 -24.97
C ASN A 357 10.91 3.63 -26.00
N LYS A 358 10.49 2.75 -26.92
CA LYS A 358 11.24 2.53 -28.16
C LYS A 358 11.20 3.87 -28.87
N GLU A 359 12.35 4.51 -28.97
CA GLU A 359 12.59 5.55 -29.95
C GLU A 359 12.08 5.08 -31.31
N SER A 360 11.38 6.00 -31.95
CA SER A 360 10.90 5.94 -33.32
C SER A 360 11.98 5.41 -34.27
N SER A 361 11.71 4.26 -34.87
CA SER A 361 12.21 3.92 -36.21
C SER A 361 11.05 3.27 -37.01
N PRO A 362 10.91 3.60 -38.30
CA PRO A 362 9.68 3.38 -39.04
C PRO A 362 9.59 1.92 -39.53
N SER A 363 8.40 1.34 -39.48
CA SER A 363 8.10 0.03 -40.06
C SER A 363 6.79 0.14 -40.85
N PRO A 364 6.64 -0.58 -41.98
CA PRO A 364 5.97 -0.06 -43.16
C PRO A 364 4.45 -0.08 -43.06
N GLU A 365 3.87 0.93 -43.72
CA GLU A 365 2.45 1.19 -43.95
C GLU A 365 1.64 -0.09 -44.27
N LYS A 366 0.51 -0.25 -43.56
CA LYS A 366 -0.63 -1.08 -44.00
C LYS A 366 -1.87 -0.18 -44.15
N PRO A 367 -2.73 -0.42 -45.17
CA PRO A 367 -3.74 0.56 -45.58
C PRO A 367 -4.95 0.59 -44.64
N PRO A 368 -5.78 1.66 -44.68
CA PRO A 368 -6.79 1.92 -43.66
C PRO A 368 -8.03 1.04 -43.83
N GLN A 369 -8.47 0.44 -42.72
CA GLN A 369 -9.76 -0.26 -42.63
C GLN A 369 -10.90 0.76 -42.57
N HIS A 370 -11.69 0.84 -43.64
CA HIS A 370 -12.98 1.53 -43.62
C HIS A 370 -13.99 0.74 -42.76
N HIS A 371 -14.59 1.43 -41.78
CA HIS A 371 -15.84 1.02 -41.14
C HIS A 371 -16.92 0.82 -42.22
N LEU A 372 -17.49 -0.40 -42.30
CA LEU A 372 -18.70 -0.66 -43.05
C LEU A 372 -19.79 -1.20 -42.12
N LEU A 373 -20.76 -0.33 -41.86
CA LEU A 373 -22.05 -0.63 -41.29
C LEU A 373 -22.79 -1.63 -42.21
N HIS A 374 -23.23 -2.76 -41.66
CA HIS A 374 -24.15 -3.66 -42.35
C HIS A 374 -25.50 -2.95 -42.55
N ARG A 375 -25.73 -2.47 -43.77
CA ARG A 375 -27.05 -2.04 -44.26
C ARG A 375 -27.50 -3.04 -45.31
N GLY A 376 -28.47 -3.89 -44.95
CA GLY A 376 -29.11 -4.80 -45.88
C GLY A 376 -29.94 -4.03 -46.91
N ILE A 377 -29.78 -4.40 -48.19
CA ILE A 377 -30.66 -3.99 -49.28
C ILE A 377 -30.92 -5.22 -50.16
N VAL A 378 -32.20 -5.59 -50.22
CA VAL A 378 -32.81 -6.59 -51.09
C VAL A 378 -32.80 -6.07 -52.52
N LYS A 379 -32.50 -6.93 -53.51
CA LYS A 379 -32.70 -6.63 -54.94
C LYS A 379 -33.96 -7.32 -55.47
N PRO A 380 -34.68 -6.68 -56.40
CA PRO A 380 -36.02 -7.08 -56.82
C PRO A 380 -35.98 -8.19 -57.89
N VAL A 381 -37.05 -8.99 -57.88
CA VAL A 381 -37.42 -9.99 -58.89
C VAL A 381 -38.04 -9.26 -60.10
N VAL A 382 -37.71 -9.73 -61.30
CA VAL A 382 -38.48 -9.51 -62.53
C VAL A 382 -38.73 -10.89 -63.13
N ASP A 383 -40.00 -11.27 -63.18
CA ASP A 383 -40.52 -12.46 -63.86
C ASP A 383 -40.43 -12.28 -65.39
N VAL A 384 -40.26 -13.36 -66.16
CA VAL A 384 -41.30 -14.16 -66.84
C VAL A 384 -40.59 -15.12 -67.82
N ASP A 385 -40.87 -16.43 -67.73
CA ASP A 385 -41.26 -17.32 -68.85
C ASP A 385 -41.07 -18.80 -68.46
N ASP A 386 -42.20 -19.41 -68.10
CA ASP A 386 -42.77 -20.67 -68.60
C ASP A 386 -42.03 -22.04 -68.54
N VAL A 387 -42.78 -22.98 -67.92
CA VAL A 387 -42.96 -24.42 -68.23
C VAL A 387 -42.15 -25.48 -67.44
N GLU A 388 -42.93 -26.24 -66.65
CA GLU A 388 -42.88 -27.66 -66.23
C GLU A 388 -41.58 -28.33 -65.75
N GLY A 389 -41.68 -28.96 -64.57
CA GLY A 389 -41.13 -30.30 -64.36
C GLY A 389 -40.12 -30.44 -63.23
N GLY A 390 -40.56 -31.10 -62.15
CA GLY A 390 -39.88 -32.25 -61.51
C GLY A 390 -38.43 -32.16 -60.99
N ASP A 391 -38.29 -32.68 -59.77
CA ASP A 391 -37.14 -33.39 -59.19
C ASP A 391 -35.95 -32.63 -58.57
N SER A 392 -35.73 -33.01 -57.31
CA SER A 392 -34.56 -32.87 -56.48
C SER A 392 -33.30 -33.49 -57.09
N VAL A 393 -32.12 -32.86 -56.97
CA VAL A 393 -30.84 -33.60 -56.93
C VAL A 393 -29.79 -32.87 -56.07
N VAL A 394 -29.21 -33.65 -55.16
CA VAL A 394 -28.00 -33.44 -54.35
C VAL A 394 -26.75 -33.52 -55.23
N ILE A 395 -25.71 -32.69 -54.98
CA ILE A 395 -24.36 -33.01 -55.45
C ILE A 395 -23.34 -32.82 -54.32
N GLU A 396 -22.84 -33.97 -53.86
CA GLU A 396 -21.65 -34.18 -53.05
C GLU A 396 -20.56 -34.76 -53.99
N ILE A 397 -19.31 -34.29 -53.91
CA ILE A 397 -18.15 -35.05 -54.45
C ILE A 397 -16.95 -34.89 -53.51
N CYS A 398 -16.34 -36.03 -53.19
CA CYS A 398 -15.27 -36.26 -52.22
C CYS A 398 -14.11 -37.06 -52.87
N GLY A 399 -12.90 -36.96 -52.32
CA GLY A 399 -11.77 -37.92 -52.42
C GLY A 399 -10.76 -37.73 -53.58
N GLY A 400 -9.44 -38.01 -53.47
CA GLY A 400 -8.57 -38.50 -52.39
C GLY A 400 -7.23 -39.07 -52.93
N GLY A 401 -6.12 -38.95 -52.15
CA GLY A 401 -4.86 -39.76 -52.15
C GLY A 401 -3.78 -39.45 -53.23
N ALA A 402 -2.47 -39.70 -53.10
CA ALA A 402 -1.42 -39.94 -52.07
C ALA A 402 -0.05 -39.80 -52.83
N GLU A 403 1.08 -39.36 -52.25
CA GLU A 403 2.22 -40.20 -51.79
C GLU A 403 3.39 -39.34 -51.23
N ALA A 404 4.34 -39.99 -50.55
CA ALA A 404 5.16 -39.52 -49.41
C ALA A 404 6.61 -39.04 -49.70
N ALA A 405 7.21 -38.30 -48.75
CA ALA A 405 8.59 -38.50 -48.25
C ALA A 405 8.87 -37.73 -46.95
N VAL A 406 9.68 -38.35 -46.08
CA VAL A 406 9.91 -38.10 -44.64
C VAL A 406 11.18 -37.30 -44.36
N THR A 407 11.19 -36.42 -43.35
CA THR A 407 12.30 -36.33 -42.37
C THR A 407 11.85 -35.61 -41.08
N GLU A 408 11.92 -36.32 -39.94
CA GLU A 408 11.62 -35.83 -38.60
C GLU A 408 12.93 -35.76 -37.80
N VAL A 409 13.18 -34.65 -37.08
CA VAL A 409 14.31 -34.50 -36.14
C VAL A 409 13.74 -34.17 -34.76
N LYS A 410 14.08 -35.01 -33.77
CA LYS A 410 13.60 -34.99 -32.38
C LYS A 410 14.59 -34.27 -31.45
N PRO A 411 14.15 -33.46 -30.47
CA PRO A 411 15.05 -32.85 -29.47
C PRO A 411 15.18 -33.72 -28.18
N PRO A 412 16.24 -33.50 -27.35
CA PRO A 412 16.62 -34.42 -26.28
C PRO A 412 15.90 -34.17 -24.94
N THR A 413 15.61 -35.27 -24.25
CA THR A 413 15.12 -35.37 -22.86
C THR A 413 16.24 -35.21 -21.83
N VAL A 414 16.03 -34.35 -20.82
CA VAL A 414 16.93 -34.19 -19.65
C VAL A 414 16.48 -35.11 -18.51
N LYS A 415 17.40 -35.95 -18.01
CA LYS A 415 17.24 -36.85 -16.85
C LYS A 415 17.35 -36.07 -15.52
N LYS A 416 16.41 -36.33 -14.60
CA LYS A 416 16.52 -36.00 -13.17
C LYS A 416 17.62 -36.85 -12.52
N ARG A 417 18.46 -36.22 -11.69
CA ARG A 417 19.44 -36.87 -10.82
C ARG A 417 18.87 -36.90 -9.41
N GLU A 418 18.72 -38.09 -8.85
CA GLU A 418 18.40 -38.32 -7.43
C GLU A 418 19.66 -38.09 -6.59
N GLU A 419 19.52 -37.38 -5.48
CA GLU A 419 20.55 -37.25 -4.44
C GLU A 419 20.33 -38.32 -3.37
N GLN A 420 21.35 -39.16 -3.17
CA GLN A 420 21.43 -40.14 -2.10
C GLN A 420 21.99 -39.50 -0.83
N ILE A 421 21.27 -39.72 0.27
CA ILE A 421 21.67 -39.47 1.66
C ILE A 421 22.68 -40.55 2.07
N VAL A 422 23.83 -40.15 2.63
CA VAL A 422 24.71 -41.05 3.39
C VAL A 422 25.05 -40.39 4.74
N HIS A 423 24.74 -41.10 5.81
CA HIS A 423 25.15 -40.85 7.18
C HIS A 423 26.65 -41.14 7.37
N VAL A 424 27.39 -40.20 7.96
CA VAL A 424 28.40 -40.42 9.02
C VAL A 424 28.34 -39.23 9.96
#